data_AF-A0A9Q0V213-F1
#
_entry.id   AF-A0A9Q0V213-F1
#
_cell.length_a   1.000
_cell.length_b   1.000
_cell.length_c   1.000
_cell.angle_alpha   90.00
_cell.angle_beta   90.00
_cell.angle_gamma   90.00
#
_symmetry.space_group_name_H-M   'P 1'
#
loop_
_entity.id
_entity.type
_entity.pdbx_description
1 polymer ?
#
loop_
_entity_poly.entity_id
_entity_poly.type
_entity_poly.pdbx_seq_one_letter_code
_entity_poly.pdbx_strand_id
1 'polypeptide(L)'
;MEKHGQVASLCLLLVFDAVELLNEIVKVFLMQLLNFAEAVAIRRRSLEKLFQILDMYDALFGVFPDLEAMVMDEFVCTEAKRVLAGLGRATKGTFMEFENVVKRETSSLC
;
A
#
# COMPACT_ATOMS: atom_id res chain seq x y z
N MET A 1 42.63 -25.94 10.10
CA MET A 1 41.15 -25.98 10.20
C MET A 1 40.52 -24.62 10.50
N GLU A 2 41.25 -23.66 11.08
CA GLU A 2 40.75 -22.32 11.45
C GLU A 2 40.39 -21.42 10.25
N LYS A 3 41.16 -21.49 9.15
CA LYS A 3 40.93 -20.66 7.96
C LYS A 3 39.60 -20.93 7.23
N HIS A 4 39.08 -22.16 7.26
CA HIS A 4 37.79 -22.49 6.63
C HIS A 4 36.59 -22.00 7.44
N GLY A 5 36.68 -22.01 8.78
CA GLY A 5 35.62 -21.49 9.65
C GLY A 5 35.46 -19.97 9.58
N GLN A 6 36.58 -19.25 9.41
CA GLN A 6 36.55 -17.80 9.30
C GLN A 6 35.97 -17.31 7.96
N VAL A 7 36.23 -18.03 6.86
CA VAL A 7 35.63 -17.72 5.55
C VAL A 7 34.12 -17.96 5.56
N ALA A 8 33.65 -19.05 6.17
CA ALA A 8 32.21 -19.33 6.31
C ALA A 8 31.49 -18.27 7.16
N SER A 9 32.12 -17.81 8.25
CA SER A 9 31.60 -16.73 9.10
C SER A 9 31.50 -15.40 8.34
N LEU A 10 32.54 -15.05 7.56
CA LEU A 10 32.55 -13.83 6.76
C LEU A 10 31.48 -13.87 5.65
N CYS A 11 31.29 -15.02 4.99
CA CYS A 11 30.24 -15.20 4.00
C CYS A 11 28.84 -15.05 4.60
N LEU A 12 28.59 -15.61 5.80
CA LEU A 12 27.31 -15.45 6.49
C LEU A 12 27.02 -13.99 6.85
N LEU A 13 28.03 -13.27 7.34
CA LEU A 13 27.90 -11.84 7.68
C LEU A 13 27.57 -11.01 6.42
N LEU A 14 28.29 -11.23 5.31
CA LEU A 14 28.03 -10.55 4.05
C LEU A 14 26.63 -10.84 3.50
N VAL A 15 26.12 -12.07 3.65
CA VAL A 15 24.75 -12.43 3.24
C VAL A 15 23.74 -11.73 4.12
N PHE A 16 23.96 -11.67 5.44
CA PHE A 16 23.08 -10.97 6.36
C PHE A 16 23.01 -9.47 6.05
N ASP A 17 24.16 -8.82 5.90
CA ASP A 17 24.25 -7.39 5.57
C ASP A 17 23.57 -7.07 4.23
N ALA A 18 23.72 -7.95 3.23
CA ALA A 18 23.07 -7.79 1.92
C ALA A 18 21.54 -7.89 2.02
N VAL A 19 21.02 -8.80 2.85
CA VAL A 19 19.58 -8.96 3.08
C VAL A 19 19.01 -7.76 3.83
N GLU A 20 19.71 -7.26 4.84
CA GLU A 20 19.30 -6.08 5.60
C GLU A 20 19.26 -4.82 4.71
N LEU A 21 20.28 -4.63 3.87
CA LEU A 21 20.29 -3.53 2.89
C LEU A 21 19.13 -3.62 1.89
N LEU A 22 18.82 -4.83 1.40
CA LEU A 22 17.69 -5.03 0.49
C LEU A 22 16.37 -4.65 1.17
N ASN A 23 16.17 -5.05 2.42
CA ASN A 23 14.98 -4.71 3.19
C ASN A 23 14.81 -3.20 3.36
N GLU A 24 15.88 -2.48 3.72
CA GLU A 24 15.82 -1.01 3.86
C GLU A 24 15.52 -0.31 2.53
N ILE A 25 16.11 -0.79 1.42
CA ILE A 25 15.81 -0.25 0.09
C ILE A 25 14.34 -0.49 -0.29
N VAL A 26 13.85 -1.72 -0.12
CA VAL A 26 12.45 -2.10 -0.43
C VAL A 26 11.48 -1.27 0.40
N LYS A 27 11.76 -1.07 1.69
CA LYS A 27 10.98 -0.23 2.59
C LYS A 27 10.81 1.20 2.07
N VAL A 28 11.89 1.83 1.60
CA VAL A 28 11.82 3.19 1.04
C VAL A 28 10.89 3.25 -0.18
N PHE A 29 11.02 2.29 -1.10
CA PHE A 29 10.16 2.23 -2.29
C PHE A 29 8.69 1.99 -1.95
N LEU A 30 8.41 1.07 -1.03
CA LEU A 30 7.05 0.80 -0.60
C LEU A 30 6.41 2.00 0.07
N MET A 31 7.14 2.71 0.93
CA MET A 31 6.64 3.94 1.54
C MET A 31 6.28 5.00 0.50
N GLN A 32 7.08 5.14 -0.58
CA GLN A 32 6.74 6.05 -1.68
C GLN A 32 5.46 5.64 -2.42
N LEU A 33 5.28 4.34 -2.69
CA LEU A 33 4.08 3.80 -3.31
C LEU A 33 2.84 4.00 -2.41
N LEU A 34 2.99 3.76 -1.11
CA LEU A 34 1.92 3.96 -0.13
C LEU A 34 1.53 5.43 -0.01
N ASN A 35 2.50 6.35 0.02
CA ASN A 35 2.24 7.79 0.00
C ASN A 35 1.49 8.22 -1.27
N PHE A 36 1.82 7.63 -2.42
CA PHE A 36 1.09 7.89 -3.66
C PHE A 36 -0.35 7.37 -3.59
N ALA A 37 -0.56 6.15 -3.11
CA ALA A 37 -1.88 5.57 -2.93
C ALA A 37 -2.74 6.37 -1.92
N GLU A 38 -2.15 6.85 -0.84
CA GLU A 38 -2.81 7.77 0.09
C GLU A 38 -3.20 9.07 -0.61
N ALA A 39 -2.29 9.66 -1.39
CA ALA A 39 -2.60 10.87 -2.14
C ALA A 39 -3.79 10.63 -3.08
N VAL A 40 -3.89 9.47 -3.74
CA VAL A 40 -5.06 9.07 -4.54
C VAL A 40 -6.34 9.01 -3.68
N ALA A 41 -6.28 8.44 -2.48
CA ALA A 41 -7.42 8.36 -1.56
C ALA A 41 -7.93 9.73 -1.08
N ILE A 42 -7.06 10.74 -0.99
CA ILE A 42 -7.41 12.09 -0.52
C ILE A 42 -7.92 13.00 -1.65
N ARG A 43 -7.75 12.61 -2.92
CA ARG A 43 -8.20 13.43 -4.07
C ARG A 43 -9.69 13.72 -4.00
N ARG A 44 -10.08 14.85 -4.62
CA ARG A 44 -11.48 15.24 -4.77
C ARG A 44 -12.27 14.09 -5.39
N ARG A 45 -13.38 13.75 -4.74
CA ARG A 45 -14.24 12.64 -5.12
C ARG A 45 -15.03 12.98 -6.39
N SER A 46 -15.06 12.02 -7.30
CA SER A 46 -15.92 12.00 -8.49
C SER A 46 -16.02 10.56 -9.00
N LEU A 47 -17.09 10.21 -9.74
CA LEU A 47 -17.24 8.86 -10.30
C LEU A 47 -16.12 8.50 -11.27
N GLU A 48 -15.63 9.48 -12.04
CA GLU A 48 -14.50 9.28 -12.95
C GLU A 48 -13.23 8.81 -12.21
N LYS A 49 -13.09 9.16 -10.93
CA LYS A 49 -11.96 8.77 -10.08
C LYS A 49 -12.24 7.53 -9.24
N LEU A 50 -13.48 7.05 -9.17
CA LEU A 50 -13.85 5.88 -8.39
C LEU A 50 -13.09 4.63 -8.84
N PHE A 51 -13.03 4.39 -10.15
CA PHE A 51 -12.30 3.24 -10.70
C PHE A 51 -10.82 3.31 -10.35
N GLN A 52 -10.19 4.49 -10.43
CA GLN A 52 -8.79 4.67 -10.05
C GLN A 52 -8.53 4.36 -8.56
N ILE A 53 -9.48 4.69 -7.67
CA ILE A 53 -9.39 4.38 -6.23
C ILE A 53 -9.56 2.87 -6.02
N LEU A 54 -10.51 2.24 -6.71
CA LEU A 54 -10.76 0.80 -6.65
C LEU A 54 -9.58 -0.01 -7.18
N ASP A 55 -9.02 0.38 -8.33
CA ASP A 55 -7.84 -0.26 -8.91
C ASP A 55 -6.67 -0.26 -7.92
N MET A 56 -6.46 0.86 -7.21
CA MET A 56 -5.44 0.97 -6.16
C MET A 56 -5.77 0.18 -4.90
N TYR A 57 -7.05 0.13 -4.51
CA TYR A 57 -7.49 -0.70 -3.40
C TYR A 57 -7.23 -2.18 -3.69
N ASP A 58 -7.66 -2.67 -4.84
CA ASP A 58 -7.52 -4.06 -5.26
C ASP A 58 -6.06 -4.45 -5.43
N ALA A 59 -5.24 -3.58 -6.04
CA ALA A 59 -3.81 -3.79 -6.16
C ALA A 59 -3.12 -3.91 -4.78
N LEU A 60 -3.38 -2.96 -3.86
CA LEU A 60 -2.79 -3.00 -2.53
C LEU A 60 -3.30 -4.18 -1.70
N PHE A 61 -4.60 -4.49 -1.77
CA PHE A 61 -5.20 -5.64 -1.08
C PHE A 61 -4.60 -6.97 -1.57
N GLY A 62 -4.41 -7.11 -2.88
CA GLY A 62 -3.88 -8.33 -3.48
C GLY A 62 -2.44 -8.63 -3.06
N VAL A 63 -1.60 -7.61 -2.92
CA VAL A 63 -0.19 -7.77 -2.51
C VAL A 63 0.00 -7.75 -0.99
N PHE A 64 -1.03 -7.38 -0.23
CA PHE A 64 -0.93 -7.21 1.22
C PHE A 64 -0.45 -8.47 1.97
N PRO A 65 -0.91 -9.69 1.66
CA PRO A 65 -0.41 -10.91 2.30
C PRO A 65 1.08 -11.16 2.03
N ASP A 66 1.55 -10.84 0.82
CA ASP A 66 2.97 -10.99 0.47
C ASP A 66 3.82 -9.99 1.26
N LEU A 67 3.32 -8.77 1.46
CA LEU A 67 3.97 -7.78 2.32
C LEU A 67 4.08 -8.26 3.78
N GLU A 68 3.03 -8.89 4.31
CA GLU A 68 3.05 -9.48 5.67
C GLU A 68 3.97 -10.70 5.77
N ALA A 69 4.14 -11.47 4.69
CA ALA A 69 4.99 -12.66 4.66
C ALA A 69 6.48 -12.34 4.46
N MET A 70 6.81 -11.18 3.86
CA MET A 70 8.18 -10.71 3.77
C MET A 70 8.76 -10.41 5.17
N VAL A 71 10.08 -10.53 5.32
CA VAL A 71 10.81 -10.08 6.52
C VAL A 71 10.89 -8.54 6.52
N MET A 72 9.75 -7.90 6.41
CA MET A 72 9.62 -6.45 6.36
C MET A 72 9.32 -5.87 7.74
N ASP A 73 9.66 -4.59 7.86
CA ASP A 73 9.36 -3.77 9.02
C ASP A 73 7.83 -3.71 9.26
N GLU A 74 7.41 -4.01 10.50
CA GLU A 74 6.01 -3.95 10.94
C GLU A 74 5.36 -2.59 10.65
N PHE A 75 6.17 -1.52 10.63
CA PHE A 75 5.74 -0.19 10.24
C PHE A 75 5.16 -0.13 8.82
N VAL A 76 5.80 -0.80 7.84
CA VAL A 76 5.33 -0.80 6.45
C VAL A 76 3.99 -1.52 6.33
N CYS A 77 3.83 -2.65 7.01
CA CYS A 77 2.57 -3.39 7.03
C CYS A 77 1.44 -2.59 7.70
N THR A 78 1.76 -1.91 8.81
CA THR A 78 0.82 -1.02 9.51
C THR A 78 0.37 0.13 8.60
N GLU A 79 1.32 0.74 7.89
CA GLU A 79 1.05 1.83 6.96
C GLU A 79 0.22 1.36 5.77
N ALA A 80 0.53 0.21 5.19
CA ALA A 80 -0.26 -0.39 4.12
C ALA A 80 -1.71 -0.65 4.55
N LYS A 81 -1.95 -1.19 5.77
CA LYS A 81 -3.31 -1.34 6.33
C LYS A 81 -4.02 0.01 6.45
N ARG A 82 -3.32 1.05 6.92
CA ARG A 82 -3.87 2.41 7.07
C ARG A 82 -4.31 2.99 5.72
N VAL A 83 -3.45 2.89 4.71
CA VAL A 83 -3.71 3.38 3.35
C VAL A 83 -4.85 2.60 2.70
N LEU A 84 -4.86 1.27 2.82
CA LEU A 84 -5.93 0.42 2.31
C LEU A 84 -7.29 0.80 2.92
N ALA A 85 -7.34 1.03 4.24
CA ALA A 85 -8.54 1.53 4.89
C ALA A 85 -8.95 2.93 4.40
N GLY A 86 -7.96 3.79 4.10
CA GLY A 86 -8.17 5.12 3.49
C GLY A 86 -8.82 5.04 2.12
N LEU A 87 -8.30 4.19 1.23
CA LEU A 87 -8.88 3.92 -0.09
C LEU A 87 -10.32 3.41 0.03
N GLY A 88 -10.58 2.46 0.92
CA GLY A 88 -11.94 1.96 1.16
C GLY A 88 -12.92 3.04 1.67
N ARG A 89 -12.46 3.96 2.52
CA ARG A 89 -13.26 5.12 2.94
C ARG A 89 -13.52 6.08 1.77
N ALA A 90 -12.52 6.32 0.93
CA ALA A 90 -12.66 7.17 -0.26
C ALA A 90 -13.69 6.60 -1.23
N THR A 91 -13.65 5.29 -1.52
CA THR A 91 -14.63 4.57 -2.33
C THR A 91 -16.05 4.76 -1.79
N LYS A 92 -16.28 4.48 -0.49
CA LYS A 92 -17.59 4.66 0.15
C LYS A 92 -18.08 6.11 0.07
N GLY A 93 -17.19 7.08 0.31
CA GLY A 93 -17.52 8.50 0.19
C GLY A 93 -17.94 8.91 -1.21
N THR A 94 -17.26 8.40 -2.25
CA THR A 94 -17.58 8.70 -3.65
C THR A 94 -18.94 8.14 -4.05
N PHE A 95 -19.27 6.91 -3.62
CA PHE A 95 -20.60 6.34 -3.85
C PHE A 95 -21.71 7.15 -3.18
N MET A 96 -21.49 7.60 -1.94
CA MET A 96 -22.47 8.43 -1.22
C MET A 96 -22.68 9.79 -1.90
N GLU A 97 -21.62 10.43 -2.41
CA GLU A 97 -21.74 11.66 -3.20
C GLU A 97 -22.51 11.43 -4.50
N PHE A 98 -22.25 10.32 -5.19
CA PHE A 98 -23.00 9.95 -6.39
C PHE A 98 -24.49 9.75 -6.11
N GLU A 99 -24.83 8.97 -5.08
CA GLU A 99 -26.21 8.73 -4.68
C GLU A 99 -26.96 10.04 -4.39
N ASN A 100 -26.29 10.99 -3.74
CA ASN A 100 -26.85 12.31 -3.46
C ASN A 100 -27.11 13.14 -4.72
N VAL A 101 -26.23 13.05 -5.73
CA VAL A 101 -26.46 13.71 -7.03
C VAL A 101 -27.68 13.11 -7.72
N VAL A 102 -27.77 11.78 -7.80
CA VAL A 102 -28.91 11.08 -8.42
C VAL A 102 -30.24 11.45 -7.73
N LYS A 103 -30.28 11.47 -6.39
CA LYS A 103 -31.49 11.87 -5.66
C LYS A 103 -31.93 13.29 -5.98
N ARG A 104 -30.99 14.25 -6.05
CA ARG A 104 -31.29 15.64 -6.37
C ARG A 104 -31.87 15.80 -7.77
N GLU A 105 -31.29 15.12 -8.76
CA GLU A 105 -31.80 15.13 -10.14
C GLU A 105 -33.23 14.59 -10.20
N THR A 106 -33.50 13.45 -9.56
CA THR A 106 -34.85 12.87 -9.54
C THR A 106 -35.88 13.74 -8.81
N SER A 107 -35.47 14.45 -7.74
CA SER A 107 -36.36 15.38 -7.03
C SER A 107 -36.66 16.67 -7.79
N SER A 108 -35.82 17.04 -8.77
CA SER A 108 -36.03 18.23 -9.62
C SER A 108 -36.92 17.96 -10.83
N LEU A 109 -37.24 16.68 -11.10
CA LEU A 109 -38.12 16.25 -12.19
C LEU A 109 -39.59 16.05 -11.77
N CYS A 110 -39.89 16.17 -10.47
CA CYS A 110 -41.24 16.14 -9.89
C CYS A 110 -41.67 17.54 -9.49
#